data_AF-A0A954KHT4-F1
#
_entry.id   AF-A0A954KHT4-F1
#
_cell.length_a   1.000
_cell.length_b   1.000
_cell.length_c   1.000
_cell.angle_alpha   90.00
_cell.angle_beta   90.00
_cell.angle_gamma   90.00
#
_symmetry.space_group_name_H-M   'P 1'
#
loop_
_entity.id
_entity.type
_entity.pdbx_description
1 polymer ?
#
loop_
_entity_poly.entity_id
_entity_poly.type
_entity_poly.pdbx_seq_one_letter_code
_entity_poly.pdbx_strand_id
1 'polypeptide(L)'
;MSLRSLAFAVAGCILFAGATLAEDKPTHIVAGISGADDVLRDLKYIVVDLAKKDDAWEDVVEPNITIFLIGVDEARPVRFDALLDDSAEFRTVPMIPISNLKDFLNDNLNPIGIIPKRSRRDKDLYELTGAVMEGWLRHLPDGGAYAVISKELSDVPKDMEHPSESHKELVEKGYLLFAHLKNEPETAEGRAKAFGTFSSNLTDAIQKRPDETKEAFELRKVWSKQQMDQLRQWFVECGEFEAGLKVDMEGKQSVADLLFSALPGTDLSKGIEKLASEPSYFAPVQQPENAVASLRLHFSLNPAMSERYKEIYTLTKPVAEQIIQRDKEASDEVKAARVEFSNLLLKIMTESVDVGVVDLFADLAPSGDAHNLLLGVRCSGQDSITEALKVFPKTEKDVEFTADVAEVEGVKIHQLKLTKNVGASLKEFYGETAGTIYFGVGPEAFWVASGDNSLEHLKATIAKVRTAEKGESDNVLASVHVQALPLVKLLDGMATEEGGLDLLEEMRKRGLLAPKAEAAKEEKKDDKKGEESKDRTQRRQQRTQQLQNFKWRPIALEE
;
A
#
# COMPACT_ATOMS: atom_id res chain seq x y z
N MET A 1 10.30 4.76 -0.47
CA MET A 1 9.02 4.05 -0.24
C MET A 1 9.20 2.61 -0.71
N SER A 2 8.70 1.60 0.01
CA SER A 2 8.84 0.20 -0.43
C SER A 2 7.59 -0.26 -1.19
N LEU A 3 7.68 -1.26 -2.06
CA LEU A 3 6.48 -1.84 -2.72
C LEU A 3 5.44 -2.32 -1.70
N ARG A 4 5.89 -2.80 -0.52
CA ARG A 4 5.02 -3.13 0.61
C ARG A 4 4.19 -1.94 1.09
N SER A 5 4.72 -0.73 1.03
CA SER A 5 4.01 0.51 1.39
C SER A 5 2.89 0.84 0.41
N LEU A 6 3.01 0.43 -0.86
CA LEU A 6 1.99 0.62 -1.90
C LEU A 6 0.91 -0.49 -1.81
N ALA A 7 1.31 -1.74 -1.60
CA ALA A 7 0.38 -2.84 -1.33
C ALA A 7 -0.42 -2.63 -0.02
N PHE A 8 0.21 -2.10 1.04
CA PHE A 8 -0.49 -1.68 2.25
C PHE A 8 -1.30 -0.38 2.07
N ALA A 9 -1.09 0.42 1.02
CA ALA A 9 -1.98 1.54 0.73
C ALA A 9 -3.31 1.07 0.13
N VAL A 10 -3.29 0.04 -0.74
CA VAL A 10 -4.50 -0.54 -1.32
C VAL A 10 -5.26 -1.40 -0.29
N ALA A 11 -4.56 -2.21 0.51
CA ALA A 11 -5.19 -3.05 1.55
C ALA A 11 -5.49 -2.30 2.88
N GLY A 12 -4.80 -1.19 3.15
CA GLY A 12 -4.86 -0.49 4.45
C GLY A 12 -6.03 0.48 4.62
N CYS A 13 -6.77 0.81 3.55
CA CYS A 13 -7.90 1.74 3.63
C CYS A 13 -9.14 1.19 4.35
N ILE A 14 -9.17 -0.08 4.75
CA ILE A 14 -10.38 -0.77 5.25
C ILE A 14 -10.40 -0.97 6.78
N LEU A 15 -9.30 -0.70 7.49
CA LEU A 15 -9.20 -0.96 8.94
C LEU A 15 -8.64 0.27 9.68
N PHE A 16 -9.43 0.94 10.54
CA PHE A 16 -9.11 1.32 11.94
C PHE A 16 -10.08 2.35 12.58
N ALA A 17 -10.51 2.03 13.81
CA ALA A 17 -10.88 2.92 14.94
C ALA A 17 -12.19 3.75 14.92
N GLY A 18 -12.71 4.07 16.11
CA GLY A 18 -13.87 4.95 16.31
C GLY A 18 -14.18 5.27 17.78
N ALA A 19 -15.09 6.22 18.02
CA ALA A 19 -15.92 6.39 19.24
C ALA A 19 -16.89 7.62 19.12
N THR A 20 -18.21 7.37 19.17
CA THR A 20 -19.39 8.21 19.58
C THR A 20 -19.16 9.74 19.81
N LEU A 21 -19.92 10.76 19.36
CA LEU A 21 -21.36 11.03 19.07
C LEU A 21 -21.41 12.35 18.23
N ALA A 22 -22.41 12.76 17.43
CA ALA A 22 -23.66 12.25 16.83
C ALA A 22 -24.33 13.49 16.11
N GLU A 23 -25.27 13.48 15.16
CA GLU A 23 -26.07 12.48 14.41
C GLU A 23 -26.51 13.15 13.07
N ASP A 24 -26.10 12.62 11.91
CA ASP A 24 -26.55 12.98 10.54
C ASP A 24 -26.22 11.76 9.63
N LYS A 25 -26.82 11.61 8.43
CA LYS A 25 -26.69 10.34 7.66
C LYS A 25 -25.22 9.95 7.40
N PRO A 26 -24.79 8.70 7.73
CA PRO A 26 -23.41 8.29 7.55
C PRO A 26 -22.96 8.31 6.09
N THR A 27 -21.71 8.68 5.89
CA THR A 27 -20.95 8.32 4.68
C THR A 27 -20.87 6.82 4.59
N HIS A 28 -21.13 6.29 3.41
CA HIS A 28 -21.35 4.86 3.19
C HIS A 28 -20.36 4.33 2.17
N ILE A 29 -19.35 3.60 2.65
CA ILE A 29 -18.44 2.83 1.80
C ILE A 29 -18.95 1.39 1.81
N VAL A 30 -19.23 0.84 0.63
CA VAL A 30 -19.59 -0.56 0.43
C VAL A 30 -18.33 -1.31 0.02
N ALA A 31 -17.97 -2.40 0.70
CA ALA A 31 -16.90 -3.29 0.28
C ALA A 31 -17.37 -4.75 0.28
N GLY A 32 -16.66 -5.66 -0.38
CA GLY A 32 -17.04 -7.06 -0.38
C GLY A 32 -16.17 -7.98 -1.23
N ILE A 33 -16.58 -9.24 -1.26
CA ILE A 33 -15.98 -10.33 -2.06
C ILE A 33 -17.09 -11.05 -2.84
N SER A 34 -16.80 -11.54 -4.06
CA SER A 34 -17.81 -12.19 -4.93
C SER A 34 -18.44 -13.45 -4.33
N GLY A 35 -17.66 -14.20 -3.55
CA GLY A 35 -18.06 -15.40 -2.83
C GLY A 35 -16.84 -16.03 -2.15
N ALA A 36 -17.08 -16.89 -1.17
CA ALA A 36 -16.00 -17.64 -0.54
C ALA A 36 -15.45 -18.74 -1.48
N ASP A 37 -16.30 -19.34 -2.32
CA ASP A 37 -15.90 -20.33 -3.34
C ASP A 37 -14.87 -19.76 -4.32
N ASP A 38 -15.11 -18.54 -4.83
CA ASP A 38 -14.19 -17.84 -5.74
C ASP A 38 -12.86 -17.54 -5.03
N VAL A 39 -12.90 -16.98 -3.82
CA VAL A 39 -11.70 -16.66 -3.06
C VAL A 39 -10.89 -17.92 -2.71
N LEU A 40 -11.54 -19.03 -2.35
CA LEU A 40 -10.86 -20.30 -2.09
C LEU A 40 -10.23 -20.87 -3.37
N ARG A 41 -10.95 -20.87 -4.50
CA ARG A 41 -10.42 -21.32 -5.80
C ARG A 41 -9.21 -20.49 -6.22
N ASP A 42 -9.29 -19.17 -6.09
CA ASP A 42 -8.24 -18.24 -6.51
C ASP A 42 -7.01 -18.32 -5.59
N LEU A 43 -7.21 -18.44 -4.28
CA LEU A 43 -6.13 -18.72 -3.32
C LEU A 43 -5.50 -20.09 -3.55
N LYS A 44 -6.29 -21.12 -3.89
CA LYS A 44 -5.76 -22.45 -4.21
C LYS A 44 -4.86 -22.42 -5.43
N TYR A 45 -5.28 -21.74 -6.50
CA TYR A 45 -4.44 -21.53 -7.68
C TYR A 45 -3.11 -20.82 -7.32
N ILE A 46 -3.14 -19.81 -6.46
CA ILE A 46 -1.91 -19.12 -6.01
C ILE A 46 -1.00 -20.04 -5.19
N VAL A 47 -1.54 -20.78 -4.21
CA VAL A 47 -0.74 -21.59 -3.27
C VAL A 47 -0.28 -22.92 -3.89
N VAL A 48 -1.17 -23.60 -4.62
CA VAL A 48 -0.92 -24.91 -5.22
C VAL A 48 -0.33 -24.76 -6.63
N ASP A 49 -1.01 -24.07 -7.54
CA ASP A 49 -0.60 -24.09 -8.95
C ASP A 49 0.57 -23.15 -9.26
N LEU A 50 0.64 -21.99 -8.61
CA LEU A 50 1.75 -21.04 -8.79
C LEU A 50 2.92 -21.30 -7.82
N ALA A 51 2.65 -21.47 -6.52
CA ALA A 51 3.70 -21.60 -5.50
C ALA A 51 4.12 -23.05 -5.19
N LYS A 52 3.42 -24.07 -5.70
CA LYS A 52 3.73 -25.51 -5.51
C LYS A 52 3.74 -25.97 -4.05
N LYS A 53 2.80 -25.46 -3.24
CA LYS A 53 2.70 -25.76 -1.79
C LYS A 53 1.36 -26.41 -1.42
N ASP A 54 1.06 -27.54 -2.06
CA ASP A 54 -0.07 -28.44 -1.76
C ASP A 54 -0.22 -28.70 -0.24
N ASP A 55 0.86 -29.14 0.43
CA ASP A 55 0.87 -29.38 1.88
C ASP A 55 0.44 -28.14 2.69
N ALA A 56 0.89 -26.94 2.30
CA ALA A 56 0.52 -25.70 3.00
C ALA A 56 -0.93 -25.31 2.75
N TRP A 57 -1.48 -25.65 1.58
CA TRP A 57 -2.89 -25.49 1.28
C TRP A 57 -3.74 -26.41 2.17
N GLU A 58 -3.46 -27.71 2.18
CA GLU A 58 -4.25 -28.73 2.87
C GLU A 58 -4.13 -28.67 4.40
N ASP A 59 -2.91 -28.49 4.95
CA ASP A 59 -2.69 -28.49 6.41
C ASP A 59 -3.00 -27.14 7.08
N VAL A 60 -2.89 -26.03 6.34
CA VAL A 60 -2.87 -24.67 6.94
C VAL A 60 -3.90 -23.73 6.32
N VAL A 61 -3.90 -23.50 5.01
CA VAL A 61 -4.71 -22.42 4.42
C VAL A 61 -6.20 -22.78 4.41
N GLU A 62 -6.58 -23.90 3.79
CA GLU A 62 -7.97 -24.32 3.65
C GLU A 62 -8.66 -24.54 5.02
N PRO A 63 -8.07 -25.26 6.01
CA PRO A 63 -8.72 -25.49 7.30
C PRO A 63 -8.91 -24.22 8.15
N ASN A 64 -8.05 -23.21 7.99
CA ASN A 64 -8.17 -21.95 8.73
C ASN A 64 -9.17 -20.98 8.08
N ILE A 65 -9.53 -21.14 6.80
CA ILE A 65 -10.56 -20.32 6.14
C ILE A 65 -11.94 -20.98 6.32
N THR A 66 -12.06 -22.27 5.98
CA THR A 66 -13.34 -23.03 5.98
C THR A 66 -14.05 -23.06 7.34
N ILE A 67 -13.32 -22.97 8.46
CA ILE A 67 -13.92 -22.84 9.81
C ILE A 67 -14.84 -21.62 9.95
N PHE A 68 -14.62 -20.55 9.18
CA PHE A 68 -15.45 -19.35 9.17
C PHE A 68 -16.61 -19.42 8.17
N LEU A 69 -16.73 -20.50 7.40
CA LEU A 69 -17.75 -20.68 6.36
C LEU A 69 -18.92 -21.58 6.81
N ILE A 70 -18.88 -22.10 8.05
CA ILE A 70 -19.94 -22.93 8.61
C ILE A 70 -21.29 -22.17 8.59
N GLY A 71 -22.27 -22.70 7.85
CA GLY A 71 -23.60 -22.11 7.68
C GLY A 71 -23.67 -20.88 6.74
N VAL A 72 -22.54 -20.49 6.14
CA VAL A 72 -22.44 -19.46 5.10
C VAL A 72 -22.83 -20.06 3.74
N ASP A 73 -23.36 -19.25 2.83
CA ASP A 73 -23.52 -19.65 1.42
C ASP A 73 -22.31 -19.15 0.63
N GLU A 74 -21.39 -20.07 0.34
CA GLU A 74 -20.06 -19.78 -0.20
C GLU A 74 -20.09 -19.26 -1.65
N ALA A 75 -21.17 -19.52 -2.38
CA ALA A 75 -21.39 -19.08 -3.76
C ALA A 75 -22.03 -17.68 -3.88
N ARG A 76 -22.35 -17.04 -2.76
CA ARG A 76 -22.94 -15.69 -2.72
C ARG A 76 -21.97 -14.66 -2.15
N PRO A 77 -22.08 -13.37 -2.54
CA PRO A 77 -21.12 -12.37 -2.11
C PRO A 77 -21.27 -12.03 -0.62
N VAL A 78 -20.13 -11.80 0.04
CA VAL A 78 -20.05 -11.23 1.39
C VAL A 78 -19.78 -9.74 1.25
N ARG A 79 -20.55 -8.91 1.96
CA ARG A 79 -20.43 -7.45 1.93
C ARG A 79 -20.09 -6.90 3.31
N PHE A 80 -19.39 -5.78 3.34
CA PHE A 80 -18.98 -5.05 4.53
C PHE A 80 -19.27 -3.57 4.29
N ASP A 81 -20.21 -3.01 5.03
CA ASP A 81 -20.45 -1.57 4.97
C ASP A 81 -19.64 -0.85 6.03
N ALA A 82 -18.91 0.15 5.60
CA ALA A 82 -18.13 1.06 6.39
C ALA A 82 -18.90 2.39 6.49
N LEU A 83 -19.42 2.68 7.68
CA LEU A 83 -20.27 3.83 7.97
C LEU A 83 -19.48 4.86 8.77
N LEU A 84 -19.44 6.12 8.32
CA LEU A 84 -18.92 7.25 9.09
C LEU A 84 -19.93 8.41 9.09
N ASP A 85 -20.64 8.58 10.20
CA ASP A 85 -21.49 9.74 10.47
C ASP A 85 -20.79 10.79 11.34
N ASP A 86 -21.54 11.82 11.70
CA ASP A 86 -21.18 12.91 12.60
C ASP A 86 -20.66 12.47 13.99
N SER A 87 -20.81 11.20 14.37
CA SER A 87 -20.14 10.66 15.57
C SER A 87 -18.64 10.49 15.43
N ALA A 88 -18.10 10.53 14.21
CA ALA A 88 -16.74 10.16 13.88
C ALA A 88 -16.36 8.72 14.31
N GLU A 89 -17.35 7.87 14.62
CA GLU A 89 -17.16 6.43 14.80
C GLU A 89 -17.32 5.72 13.45
N PHE A 90 -16.24 5.07 13.01
CA PHE A 90 -16.30 4.16 11.88
C PHE A 90 -16.98 2.87 12.32
N ARG A 91 -18.25 2.68 11.92
CA ARG A 91 -18.99 1.45 12.17
C ARG A 91 -18.82 0.50 10.99
N THR A 92 -18.76 -0.80 11.29
CA THR A 92 -18.71 -1.86 10.27
C THR A 92 -19.95 -2.73 10.37
N VAL A 93 -20.62 -2.93 9.24
CA VAL A 93 -21.85 -3.72 9.13
C VAL A 93 -21.62 -4.85 8.13
N PRO A 94 -21.04 -5.99 8.55
CA PRO A 94 -20.93 -7.17 7.70
C PRO A 94 -22.30 -7.78 7.39
N MET A 95 -22.46 -8.16 6.12
CA MET A 95 -23.61 -8.79 5.50
C MET A 95 -23.16 -10.12 4.92
N ILE A 96 -23.44 -11.19 5.66
CA ILE A 96 -22.94 -12.54 5.39
C ILE A 96 -24.07 -13.38 4.78
N PRO A 97 -23.91 -13.98 3.59
CA PRO A 97 -24.92 -14.83 2.98
C PRO A 97 -25.01 -16.14 3.76
N ILE A 98 -26.23 -16.63 3.99
CA ILE A 98 -26.52 -17.77 4.86
C ILE A 98 -27.09 -18.92 4.05
N SER A 99 -26.50 -20.11 4.19
CA SER A 99 -27.03 -21.38 3.71
C SER A 99 -27.83 -22.11 4.80
N ASN A 100 -27.34 -22.07 6.05
CA ASN A 100 -28.04 -22.60 7.22
C ASN A 100 -27.82 -21.71 8.46
N LEU A 101 -28.87 -20.96 8.83
CA LEU A 101 -28.87 -20.07 9.98
C LEU A 101 -28.57 -20.79 11.30
N LYS A 102 -29.02 -22.04 11.47
CA LYS A 102 -28.78 -22.76 12.73
C LYS A 102 -27.28 -23.01 12.92
N ASP A 103 -26.62 -23.48 11.89
CA ASP A 103 -25.20 -23.85 11.95
C ASP A 103 -24.34 -22.58 12.03
N PHE A 104 -24.70 -21.52 11.30
CA PHE A 104 -24.08 -20.20 11.44
C PHE A 104 -24.15 -19.66 12.89
N LEU A 105 -25.32 -19.72 13.54
CA LEU A 105 -25.48 -19.21 14.90
C LEU A 105 -24.78 -20.09 15.96
N ASN A 106 -24.83 -21.42 15.83
CA ASN A 106 -24.38 -22.34 16.89
C ASN A 106 -22.95 -22.87 16.71
N ASP A 107 -22.49 -22.97 15.47
CA ASP A 107 -21.26 -23.67 15.08
C ASP A 107 -20.24 -22.74 14.38
N ASN A 108 -20.64 -21.51 14.00
CA ASN A 108 -19.74 -20.44 13.54
C ASN A 108 -19.56 -19.34 14.61
N LEU A 109 -20.63 -18.62 14.99
CA LEU A 109 -20.55 -17.50 15.94
C LEU A 109 -20.29 -17.92 17.40
N ASN A 110 -21.03 -18.90 17.90
CA ASN A 110 -20.94 -19.31 19.32
C ASN A 110 -19.55 -19.89 19.69
N PRO A 111 -18.87 -20.72 18.86
CA PRO A 111 -17.53 -21.23 19.17
C PRO A 111 -16.44 -20.14 19.24
N ILE A 112 -16.58 -19.03 18.50
CA ILE A 112 -15.69 -17.86 18.62
C ILE A 112 -16.06 -16.93 19.79
N GLY A 113 -17.12 -17.24 20.55
CA GLY A 113 -17.52 -16.49 21.73
C GLY A 113 -18.48 -15.32 21.46
N ILE A 114 -19.22 -15.36 20.34
CA ILE A 114 -20.35 -14.49 20.04
C ILE A 114 -21.63 -15.31 20.22
N ILE A 115 -22.41 -15.01 21.25
CA ILE A 115 -23.58 -15.78 21.68
C ILE A 115 -24.85 -15.08 21.18
N PRO A 116 -25.53 -15.60 20.14
CA PRO A 116 -26.75 -15.01 19.62
C PRO A 116 -27.98 -15.42 20.42
N LYS A 117 -28.82 -14.45 20.76
CA LYS A 117 -30.05 -14.64 21.54
C LYS A 117 -31.23 -13.99 20.81
N ARG A 118 -32.13 -14.83 20.30
CA ARG A 118 -33.29 -14.38 19.51
C ARG A 118 -34.18 -13.42 20.30
N SER A 119 -34.58 -12.31 19.68
CA SER A 119 -35.55 -11.37 20.24
C SER A 119 -36.90 -12.06 20.43
N ARG A 120 -37.59 -11.70 21.52
CA ARG A 120 -38.97 -12.17 21.79
C ARG A 120 -40.04 -11.43 20.99
N ARG A 121 -39.69 -10.28 20.39
CA ARG A 121 -40.63 -9.38 19.69
C ARG A 121 -40.45 -9.38 18.18
N ASP A 122 -39.25 -9.71 17.70
CA ASP A 122 -38.92 -9.81 16.28
C ASP A 122 -38.26 -11.17 16.05
N LYS A 123 -38.88 -12.01 15.22
CA LYS A 123 -38.39 -13.37 14.94
C LYS A 123 -37.08 -13.33 14.15
N ASP A 124 -36.78 -12.23 13.48
CA ASP A 124 -35.64 -12.11 12.56
C ASP A 124 -34.52 -11.24 13.15
N LEU A 125 -34.59 -10.92 14.45
CA LEU A 125 -33.57 -10.16 15.17
C LEU A 125 -32.98 -11.00 16.32
N TYR A 126 -31.68 -10.91 16.51
CA TYR A 126 -30.91 -11.54 17.58
C TYR A 126 -30.07 -10.48 18.28
N GLU A 127 -30.08 -10.51 19.61
CA GLU A 127 -29.14 -9.79 20.48
C GLU A 127 -27.84 -10.61 20.51
N LEU A 128 -26.70 -9.99 20.17
CA LEU A 128 -25.38 -10.61 20.26
C LEU A 128 -24.70 -10.20 21.57
N THR A 129 -24.16 -11.18 22.29
CA THR A 129 -23.47 -10.99 23.57
C THR A 129 -22.21 -11.85 23.61
N GLY A 130 -21.18 -11.46 24.37
CA GLY A 130 -20.02 -12.33 24.57
C GLY A 130 -18.70 -11.59 24.72
N ALA A 131 -17.60 -12.35 24.63
CA ALA A 131 -16.26 -11.82 24.88
C ALA A 131 -15.57 -11.22 23.65
N VAL A 132 -16.14 -11.42 22.45
CA VAL A 132 -15.58 -10.95 21.17
C VAL A 132 -16.40 -9.80 20.58
N MET A 133 -17.73 -9.87 20.64
CA MET A 133 -18.62 -8.85 20.10
C MET A 133 -19.93 -8.80 20.89
N GLU A 134 -20.42 -7.59 21.12
CA GLU A 134 -21.79 -7.31 21.56
C GLU A 134 -22.47 -6.46 20.48
N GLY A 135 -23.79 -6.62 20.31
CA GLY A 135 -24.53 -5.92 19.27
C GLY A 135 -25.79 -6.66 18.83
N TRP A 136 -26.06 -6.64 17.53
CA TRP A 136 -27.29 -7.11 16.93
C TRP A 136 -27.02 -7.86 15.62
N LEU A 137 -27.79 -8.91 15.37
CA LEU A 137 -27.85 -9.62 14.09
C LEU A 137 -29.29 -9.61 13.59
N ARG A 138 -29.50 -9.08 12.38
CA ARG A 138 -30.75 -9.24 11.63
C ARG A 138 -30.58 -10.33 10.58
N HIS A 139 -31.47 -11.31 10.61
CA HIS A 139 -31.61 -12.31 9.58
C HIS A 139 -32.60 -11.83 8.52
N LEU A 140 -32.19 -11.83 7.25
CA LEU A 140 -33.05 -11.52 6.11
C LEU A 140 -33.31 -12.85 5.39
N PRO A 141 -34.51 -13.47 5.50
CA PRO A 141 -34.77 -14.80 4.94
C PRO A 141 -35.14 -14.79 3.45
N ASP A 142 -35.72 -13.69 2.96
CA ASP A 142 -36.29 -13.56 1.63
C ASP A 142 -35.28 -12.90 0.67
N GLY A 143 -35.24 -13.32 -0.61
CA GLY A 143 -34.24 -12.82 -1.58
C GLY A 143 -32.90 -13.60 -1.56
N GLY A 144 -32.86 -14.72 -0.85
CA GLY A 144 -31.64 -15.49 -0.59
C GLY A 144 -31.04 -15.07 0.75
N ALA A 145 -30.99 -15.98 1.73
CA ALA A 145 -30.86 -15.56 3.12
C ALA A 145 -29.53 -14.84 3.44
N TYR A 146 -29.57 -13.81 4.28
CA TYR A 146 -28.40 -13.06 4.80
C TYR A 146 -28.47 -12.88 6.32
N ALA A 147 -27.32 -12.74 6.97
CA ALA A 147 -27.16 -12.22 8.32
C ALA A 147 -26.43 -10.88 8.26
N VAL A 148 -27.09 -9.82 8.70
CA VAL A 148 -26.55 -8.46 8.81
C VAL A 148 -26.22 -8.22 10.27
N ILE A 149 -24.98 -7.87 10.58
CA ILE A 149 -24.50 -7.71 11.97
C ILE A 149 -24.01 -6.27 12.16
N SER A 150 -24.40 -5.62 13.25
CA SER A 150 -23.79 -4.36 13.71
C SER A 150 -23.72 -4.32 15.24
N LYS A 151 -22.85 -3.45 15.76
CA LYS A 151 -22.84 -3.03 17.17
C LYS A 151 -24.14 -2.28 17.54
N GLU A 152 -24.72 -1.51 16.61
CA GLU A 152 -25.91 -0.71 16.85
C GLU A 152 -27.18 -1.31 16.23
N LEU A 153 -28.32 -1.12 16.89
CA LEU A 153 -29.63 -1.57 16.38
C LEU A 153 -30.12 -0.70 15.21
N SER A 154 -29.69 0.56 15.18
CA SER A 154 -29.95 1.57 14.14
C SER A 154 -29.47 1.12 12.76
N ASP A 155 -28.32 0.44 12.70
CA ASP A 155 -27.70 -0.01 11.45
C ASP A 155 -28.33 -1.32 10.91
N VAL A 156 -29.20 -1.98 11.68
CA VAL A 156 -29.91 -3.21 11.26
C VAL A 156 -31.45 -3.06 11.32
N PRO A 157 -32.04 -2.04 10.67
CA PRO A 157 -33.47 -1.80 10.69
C PRO A 157 -34.22 -2.91 9.93
N LYS A 158 -35.52 -3.05 10.21
CA LYS A 158 -36.33 -4.15 9.66
C LYS A 158 -36.61 -3.98 8.16
N ASP A 159 -36.62 -2.75 7.71
CA ASP A 159 -36.91 -2.24 6.37
C ASP A 159 -35.65 -1.84 5.59
N MET A 160 -34.48 -2.35 6.00
CA MET A 160 -33.25 -2.19 5.22
C MET A 160 -33.38 -2.83 3.83
N GLU A 161 -32.65 -2.26 2.86
CA GLU A 161 -32.51 -2.85 1.53
C GLU A 161 -31.82 -4.22 1.62
N HIS A 162 -32.24 -5.16 0.77
CA HIS A 162 -31.63 -6.48 0.76
C HIS A 162 -30.20 -6.40 0.19
N PRO A 163 -29.21 -7.10 0.79
CA PRO A 163 -27.83 -7.03 0.30
C PRO A 163 -27.71 -7.34 -1.19
N SER A 164 -28.39 -8.38 -1.69
CA SER A 164 -28.28 -8.83 -3.09
C SER A 164 -28.51 -7.74 -4.15
N GLU A 165 -29.39 -6.77 -3.87
CA GLU A 165 -29.70 -5.71 -4.83
C GLU A 165 -28.65 -4.60 -4.78
N SER A 166 -28.25 -4.21 -3.57
CA SER A 166 -27.48 -3.00 -3.29
C SER A 166 -25.97 -3.10 -3.57
N HIS A 167 -25.45 -4.27 -3.98
CA HIS A 167 -24.09 -4.42 -4.53
C HIS A 167 -24.07 -5.19 -5.86
N LYS A 168 -25.24 -5.36 -6.49
CA LYS A 168 -25.42 -6.14 -7.71
C LYS A 168 -24.51 -5.71 -8.86
N GLU A 169 -24.39 -4.40 -9.10
CA GLU A 169 -23.56 -3.85 -10.19
C GLU A 169 -22.07 -4.19 -10.03
N LEU A 170 -21.57 -4.31 -8.79
CA LEU A 170 -20.18 -4.66 -8.50
C LEU A 170 -19.91 -6.15 -8.74
N VAL A 171 -20.92 -7.00 -8.49
CA VAL A 171 -20.88 -8.44 -8.77
C VAL A 171 -21.00 -8.72 -10.27
N GLU A 172 -21.89 -8.01 -10.97
CA GLU A 172 -22.06 -8.12 -12.43
C GLU A 172 -20.80 -7.68 -13.22
N LYS A 173 -19.92 -6.86 -12.61
CA LYS A 173 -18.59 -6.52 -13.15
C LYS A 173 -17.54 -7.63 -13.00
N GLY A 174 -17.85 -8.72 -12.29
CA GLY A 174 -16.95 -9.87 -12.11
C GLY A 174 -15.75 -9.60 -11.20
N TYR A 175 -15.88 -8.69 -10.23
CA TYR A 175 -14.83 -8.42 -9.25
C TYR A 175 -14.80 -9.47 -8.13
N LEU A 176 -13.63 -10.09 -7.91
CA LEU A 176 -13.36 -10.97 -6.76
C LEU A 176 -13.42 -10.21 -5.44
N LEU A 177 -12.80 -9.03 -5.40
CA LEU A 177 -12.84 -8.06 -4.29
C LEU A 177 -13.33 -6.74 -4.84
N PHE A 178 -14.24 -6.06 -4.16
CA PHE A 178 -14.74 -4.75 -4.57
C PHE A 178 -14.83 -3.76 -3.41
N ALA A 179 -14.74 -2.47 -3.74
CA ALA A 179 -15.16 -1.37 -2.89
C ALA A 179 -15.82 -0.28 -3.74
N HIS A 180 -16.83 0.40 -3.19
CA HIS A 180 -17.55 1.49 -3.82
C HIS A 180 -17.93 2.53 -2.77
N LEU A 181 -17.83 3.80 -3.15
CA LEU A 181 -18.27 4.95 -2.37
C LEU A 181 -18.89 5.93 -3.34
N LYS A 182 -20.11 6.39 -3.05
CA LYS A 182 -20.76 7.47 -3.79
C LYS A 182 -21.24 8.55 -2.83
N ASN A 183 -20.85 9.78 -3.13
CA ASN A 183 -21.04 10.97 -2.35
C ASN A 183 -21.76 12.03 -3.18
N GLU A 184 -22.71 12.72 -2.56
CA GLU A 184 -23.40 13.87 -3.16
C GLU A 184 -22.88 15.19 -2.54
N PRO A 185 -22.95 16.34 -3.24
CA PRO A 185 -22.47 17.63 -2.74
C PRO A 185 -23.05 18.03 -1.38
N GLU A 186 -24.33 17.74 -1.14
CA GLU A 186 -25.09 18.10 0.07
C GLU A 186 -24.54 17.46 1.34
N THR A 187 -23.77 16.36 1.21
CA THR A 187 -23.21 15.61 2.34
C THR A 187 -21.76 15.99 2.67
N ALA A 188 -21.14 16.87 1.88
CA ALA A 188 -19.74 17.25 2.03
C ALA A 188 -19.43 17.99 3.35
N GLU A 189 -20.35 18.82 3.87
CA GLU A 189 -20.14 19.54 5.13
C GLU A 189 -20.13 18.60 6.34
N GLY A 190 -21.09 17.67 6.42
CA GLY A 190 -21.12 16.61 7.43
C GLY A 190 -19.85 15.75 7.40
N ARG A 191 -19.43 15.30 6.20
CA ARG A 191 -18.14 14.61 6.01
C ARG A 191 -16.95 15.41 6.51
N ALA A 192 -16.90 16.71 6.22
CA ALA A 192 -15.79 17.57 6.62
C ALA A 192 -15.72 17.76 8.14
N LYS A 193 -16.87 17.78 8.82
CA LYS A 193 -17.02 17.84 10.28
C LYS A 193 -16.63 16.51 10.93
N ALA A 194 -17.22 15.40 10.50
CA ALA A 194 -16.93 14.05 11.00
C ALA A 194 -15.44 13.70 10.88
N PHE A 195 -14.86 13.88 9.69
CA PHE A 195 -13.43 13.64 9.47
C PHE A 195 -12.54 14.62 10.24
N GLY A 196 -12.98 15.87 10.43
CA GLY A 196 -12.26 16.87 11.23
C GLY A 196 -12.06 16.41 12.68
N THR A 197 -13.12 15.92 13.31
CA THR A 197 -13.08 15.33 14.67
C THR A 197 -12.18 14.10 14.73
N PHE A 198 -12.35 13.16 13.79
CA PHE A 198 -11.52 11.95 13.68
C PHE A 198 -10.02 12.29 13.56
N SER A 199 -9.67 13.21 12.67
CA SER A 199 -8.30 13.67 12.43
C SER A 199 -7.68 14.32 13.67
N SER A 200 -8.41 15.17 14.40
CA SER A 200 -7.91 15.75 15.66
C SER A 200 -7.62 14.65 16.68
N ASN A 201 -8.58 13.75 16.92
CA ASN A 201 -8.41 12.65 17.89
C ASN A 201 -7.17 11.79 17.59
N LEU A 202 -6.93 11.44 16.32
CA LEU A 202 -5.74 10.70 15.93
C LEU A 202 -4.45 11.50 16.06
N THR A 203 -4.43 12.78 15.65
CA THR A 203 -3.21 13.60 15.63
C THR A 203 -2.82 14.16 17.01
N ASP A 204 -3.78 14.35 17.91
CA ASP A 204 -3.54 14.73 19.31
C ASP A 204 -3.06 13.53 20.15
N ALA A 205 -3.43 12.31 19.78
CA ALA A 205 -2.89 11.08 20.37
C ALA A 205 -1.42 10.79 20.00
N ILE A 206 -0.81 11.56 19.07
CA ILE A 206 0.58 11.38 18.65
C ILE A 206 1.54 11.82 19.75
N GLN A 207 1.98 10.85 20.55
CA GLN A 207 3.02 11.03 21.57
C GLN A 207 4.43 10.79 21.01
N LYS A 208 5.41 11.45 21.63
CA LYS A 208 6.85 11.27 21.36
C LYS A 208 7.32 9.91 21.89
N ARG A 209 8.11 9.17 21.12
CA ARG A 209 8.70 7.89 21.57
C ARG A 209 9.91 8.13 22.49
N PRO A 210 10.23 7.22 23.44
CA PRO A 210 11.31 7.43 24.40
C PRO A 210 12.70 7.70 23.79
N ASP A 211 12.98 7.09 22.63
CA ASP A 211 14.24 7.13 21.88
C ASP A 211 14.26 8.16 20.74
N GLU A 212 13.18 8.92 20.55
CA GLU A 212 13.02 9.88 19.46
C GLU A 212 13.69 11.23 19.78
N THR A 213 14.23 11.92 18.77
CA THR A 213 14.69 13.30 18.93
C THR A 213 13.50 14.27 18.90
N LYS A 214 13.70 15.55 19.25
CA LYS A 214 12.60 16.53 19.18
C LYS A 214 12.22 16.78 17.71
N GLU A 215 13.22 16.84 16.85
CA GLU A 215 13.11 17.13 15.43
C GLU A 215 12.45 15.96 14.68
N ALA A 216 12.80 14.72 15.01
CA ALA A 216 12.15 13.53 14.45
C ALA A 216 10.67 13.43 14.88
N PHE A 217 10.36 13.81 16.13
CA PHE A 217 8.99 13.86 16.60
C PHE A 217 8.16 14.92 15.85
N GLU A 218 8.70 16.12 15.66
CA GLU A 218 8.02 17.19 14.94
C GLU A 218 7.77 16.81 13.48
N LEU A 219 8.79 16.30 12.78
CA LEU A 219 8.67 15.77 11.42
C LEU A 219 7.58 14.69 11.33
N ARG A 220 7.57 13.73 12.27
CA ARG A 220 6.56 12.66 12.30
C ARG A 220 5.16 13.21 12.56
N LYS A 221 5.01 14.19 13.45
CA LYS A 221 3.70 14.80 13.76
C LYS A 221 3.16 15.57 12.55
N VAL A 222 3.98 16.41 11.92
CA VAL A 222 3.60 17.17 10.73
C VAL A 222 3.28 16.24 9.56
N TRP A 223 4.14 15.24 9.28
CA TRP A 223 3.86 14.22 8.26
C TRP A 223 2.52 13.50 8.50
N SER A 224 2.26 13.08 9.73
CA SER A 224 1.00 12.40 10.08
C SER A 224 -0.21 13.31 9.87
N LYS A 225 -0.11 14.59 10.27
CA LYS A 225 -1.17 15.58 10.04
C LYS A 225 -1.42 15.81 8.55
N GLN A 226 -0.37 16.00 7.75
CA GLN A 226 -0.51 16.22 6.31
C GLN A 226 -1.14 15.02 5.59
N GLN A 227 -0.83 13.79 6.02
CA GLN A 227 -1.50 12.58 5.51
C GLN A 227 -2.99 12.56 5.88
N MET A 228 -3.36 12.93 7.12
CA MET A 228 -4.77 13.09 7.49
C MET A 228 -5.46 14.21 6.71
N ASP A 229 -4.79 15.34 6.46
CA ASP A 229 -5.33 16.43 5.64
C ASP A 229 -5.51 16.02 4.17
N GLN A 230 -4.70 15.09 3.65
CA GLN A 230 -4.87 14.54 2.31
C GLN A 230 -6.03 13.53 2.23
N LEU A 231 -6.10 12.62 3.20
CA LEU A 231 -7.24 11.70 3.33
C LEU A 231 -8.55 12.44 3.56
N ARG A 232 -8.54 13.54 4.32
CA ARG A 232 -9.69 14.44 4.48
C ARG A 232 -10.13 15.00 3.13
N GLN A 233 -9.19 15.49 2.32
CA GLN A 233 -9.53 16.04 1.02
C GLN A 233 -10.22 14.97 0.16
N TRP A 234 -9.64 13.77 0.06
CA TRP A 234 -10.25 12.68 -0.69
C TRP A 234 -11.62 12.29 -0.13
N PHE A 235 -11.74 12.09 1.19
CA PHE A 235 -13.00 11.70 1.83
C PHE A 235 -14.12 12.74 1.65
N VAL A 236 -13.79 14.03 1.73
CA VAL A 236 -14.77 15.13 1.61
C VAL A 236 -15.09 15.43 0.15
N GLU A 237 -14.08 15.51 -0.72
CA GLU A 237 -14.19 16.02 -2.10
C GLU A 237 -14.38 14.92 -3.15
N CYS A 238 -14.18 13.63 -2.83
CA CYS A 238 -14.52 12.52 -3.73
C CYS A 238 -16.03 12.49 -3.98
N GLY A 239 -16.43 12.42 -5.26
CA GLY A 239 -17.81 12.20 -5.69
C GLY A 239 -18.12 10.72 -5.84
N GLU A 240 -17.25 9.97 -6.50
CA GLU A 240 -17.38 8.52 -6.66
C GLU A 240 -16.02 7.85 -6.67
N PHE A 241 -15.90 6.75 -5.94
CA PHE A 241 -14.74 5.87 -5.94
C PHE A 241 -15.23 4.44 -6.14
N GLU A 242 -14.62 3.72 -7.09
CA GLU A 242 -14.79 2.29 -7.27
C GLU A 242 -13.41 1.63 -7.30
N ALA A 243 -13.27 0.53 -6.57
CA ALA A 243 -12.12 -0.36 -6.67
C ALA A 243 -12.62 -1.77 -6.94
N GLY A 244 -11.94 -2.48 -7.84
CA GLY A 244 -12.29 -3.86 -8.16
C GLY A 244 -11.07 -4.68 -8.56
N LEU A 245 -10.91 -5.85 -7.95
CA LEU A 245 -9.88 -6.83 -8.30
C LEU A 245 -10.50 -7.94 -9.13
N LYS A 246 -9.91 -8.25 -10.28
CA LYS A 246 -10.22 -9.43 -11.11
C LYS A 246 -9.02 -10.37 -11.13
N VAL A 247 -9.28 -11.67 -11.08
CA VAL A 247 -8.27 -12.72 -11.26
C VAL A 247 -8.62 -13.51 -12.51
N ASP A 248 -7.67 -13.58 -13.44
CA ASP A 248 -7.79 -14.33 -14.69
C ASP A 248 -6.77 -15.47 -14.67
N MET A 249 -7.27 -16.68 -14.40
CA MET A 249 -6.45 -17.89 -14.33
C MET A 249 -5.94 -18.34 -15.70
N GLU A 250 -6.70 -18.10 -16.77
CA GLU A 250 -6.32 -18.51 -18.13
C GLU A 250 -5.19 -17.63 -18.67
N GLY A 251 -5.34 -16.31 -18.52
CA GLY A 251 -4.30 -15.32 -18.82
C GLY A 251 -3.20 -15.19 -17.76
N LYS A 252 -3.33 -15.89 -16.62
CA LYS A 252 -2.40 -15.89 -15.47
C LYS A 252 -2.09 -14.49 -14.91
N GLN A 253 -3.11 -13.64 -14.86
CA GLN A 253 -2.99 -12.24 -14.49
C GLN A 253 -4.01 -11.85 -13.41
N SER A 254 -3.79 -10.70 -12.79
CA SER A 254 -4.80 -10.07 -11.93
C SER A 254 -4.80 -8.58 -12.23
N VAL A 255 -5.99 -8.02 -12.38
CA VAL A 255 -6.20 -6.62 -12.77
C VAL A 255 -6.95 -5.93 -11.64
N ALA A 256 -6.39 -4.83 -11.14
CA ALA A 256 -7.04 -3.97 -10.16
C ALA A 256 -7.47 -2.67 -10.86
N ASP A 257 -8.77 -2.51 -11.05
CA ASP A 257 -9.38 -1.30 -11.59
C ASP A 257 -9.65 -0.32 -10.44
N LEU A 258 -9.27 0.96 -10.62
CA LEU A 258 -9.56 2.05 -9.68
C LEU A 258 -10.19 3.22 -10.44
N LEU A 259 -11.51 3.42 -10.26
CA LEU A 259 -12.22 4.60 -10.73
C LEU A 259 -12.26 5.65 -9.61
N PHE A 260 -12.02 6.91 -9.95
CA PHE A 260 -12.07 8.02 -8.99
C PHE A 260 -12.57 9.30 -9.65
N SER A 261 -13.52 9.96 -9.01
CA SER A 261 -14.07 11.26 -9.43
C SER A 261 -14.23 12.20 -8.24
N ALA A 262 -14.30 13.50 -8.52
CA ALA A 262 -14.45 14.55 -7.53
C ALA A 262 -15.79 15.26 -7.65
N LEU A 263 -16.29 15.78 -6.52
CA LEU A 263 -17.44 16.68 -6.49
C LEU A 263 -17.13 17.98 -7.26
N PRO A 264 -18.07 18.53 -8.04
CA PRO A 264 -17.83 19.71 -8.86
C PRO A 264 -17.33 20.94 -8.09
N GLY A 265 -16.31 21.62 -8.61
CA GLY A 265 -15.80 22.89 -8.08
C GLY A 265 -14.84 22.77 -6.89
N THR A 266 -14.58 21.55 -6.41
CA THR A 266 -13.59 21.26 -5.36
C THR A 266 -12.15 21.46 -5.83
N ASP A 267 -11.18 21.48 -4.92
CA ASP A 267 -9.77 21.53 -5.32
C ASP A 267 -9.30 20.19 -5.90
N LEU A 268 -9.93 19.09 -5.51
CA LEU A 268 -9.77 17.79 -6.12
C LEU A 268 -10.28 17.76 -7.57
N SER A 269 -11.44 18.35 -7.89
CA SER A 269 -11.94 18.38 -9.28
C SER A 269 -11.00 19.15 -10.21
N LYS A 270 -10.50 20.30 -9.77
CA LYS A 270 -9.49 21.09 -10.50
C LYS A 270 -8.20 20.29 -10.75
N GLY A 271 -7.82 19.44 -9.79
CA GLY A 271 -6.67 18.52 -9.94
C GLY A 271 -6.89 17.48 -11.04
N ILE A 272 -8.09 16.89 -11.10
CA ILE A 272 -8.49 15.93 -12.14
C ILE A 272 -8.62 16.62 -13.50
N GLU A 273 -9.25 17.80 -13.56
CA GLU A 273 -9.37 18.61 -14.78
C GLU A 273 -8.00 18.98 -15.37
N LYS A 274 -7.01 19.27 -14.51
CA LYS A 274 -5.62 19.54 -14.95
C LYS A 274 -4.93 18.26 -15.45
N LEU A 275 -5.13 17.12 -14.79
CA LEU A 275 -4.65 15.81 -15.28
C LEU A 275 -5.25 15.46 -16.65
N ALA A 276 -6.53 15.77 -16.88
CA ALA A 276 -7.21 15.52 -18.16
C ALA A 276 -6.77 16.44 -19.31
N SER A 277 -6.16 17.59 -19.01
CA SER A 277 -5.78 18.61 -20.00
C SER A 277 -4.28 18.75 -20.26
N GLU A 278 -3.43 18.27 -19.34
CA GLU A 278 -1.98 18.20 -19.53
C GLU A 278 -1.54 16.74 -19.69
N PRO A 279 -0.87 16.34 -20.80
CA PRO A 279 -0.26 15.01 -20.91
C PRO A 279 1.00 14.92 -20.03
N SER A 280 1.33 13.70 -19.59
CA SER A 280 2.64 13.40 -18.99
C SER A 280 3.78 13.79 -19.95
N TYR A 281 4.87 14.32 -19.40
CA TYR A 281 6.12 14.54 -20.14
C TYR A 281 6.67 13.25 -20.75
N PHE A 282 6.37 12.10 -20.12
CA PHE A 282 6.78 10.78 -20.54
C PHE A 282 5.72 10.02 -21.36
N ALA A 283 4.60 10.66 -21.73
CA ALA A 283 3.60 10.07 -22.62
C ALA A 283 4.16 9.46 -23.94
N PRO A 284 5.24 9.99 -24.56
CA PRO A 284 5.88 9.33 -25.70
C PRO A 284 6.54 7.97 -25.39
N VAL A 285 6.77 7.63 -24.11
CA VAL A 285 7.44 6.39 -23.67
C VAL A 285 6.43 5.24 -23.59
N GLN A 286 6.42 4.43 -24.65
CA GLN A 286 5.62 3.21 -24.71
C GLN A 286 6.11 2.20 -23.65
N GLN A 287 5.18 1.61 -22.92
CA GLN A 287 5.45 0.48 -22.04
C GLN A 287 5.93 -0.72 -22.87
N PRO A 288 7.02 -1.41 -22.47
CA PRO A 288 7.44 -2.65 -23.11
C PRO A 288 6.40 -3.77 -22.93
N GLU A 289 6.05 -4.48 -24.00
CA GLU A 289 5.02 -5.54 -23.98
C GLU A 289 5.36 -6.69 -23.01
N ASN A 290 6.66 -6.96 -22.81
CA ASN A 290 7.19 -8.01 -21.95
C ASN A 290 7.84 -7.46 -20.66
N ALA A 291 7.46 -6.26 -20.21
CA ALA A 291 8.02 -5.67 -18.99
C ALA A 291 7.80 -6.58 -17.77
N VAL A 292 8.87 -6.82 -17.00
CA VAL A 292 8.80 -7.45 -15.67
C VAL A 292 8.13 -6.52 -14.67
N ALA A 293 8.35 -5.20 -14.82
CA ALA A 293 7.55 -4.19 -14.15
C ALA A 293 7.43 -2.93 -15.00
N SER A 294 6.29 -2.27 -14.94
CA SER A 294 6.14 -0.88 -15.38
C SER A 294 5.47 -0.06 -14.28
N LEU A 295 5.82 1.21 -14.24
CA LEU A 295 5.16 2.25 -13.47
C LEU A 295 4.96 3.45 -14.39
N ARG A 296 3.76 4.01 -14.39
CA ARG A 296 3.44 5.35 -14.87
C ARG A 296 2.73 6.06 -13.73
N LEU A 297 3.09 7.31 -13.46
CA LEU A 297 2.47 8.12 -12.41
C LEU A 297 2.46 9.56 -12.88
N HIS A 298 1.27 10.14 -13.00
CA HIS A 298 1.07 11.51 -13.46
C HIS A 298 -0.08 12.16 -12.69
N PHE A 299 0.21 13.15 -11.85
CA PHE A 299 -0.81 13.98 -11.20
C PHE A 299 -0.30 15.37 -10.84
N SER A 300 -1.21 16.35 -10.85
CA SER A 300 -0.88 17.73 -10.52
C SER A 300 -0.79 17.99 -9.02
N LEU A 301 0.15 18.85 -8.63
CA LEU A 301 0.24 19.39 -7.27
C LEU A 301 -0.51 20.72 -7.23
N ASN A 302 -1.49 20.84 -6.31
CA ASN A 302 -2.10 22.13 -6.00
C ASN A 302 -1.20 22.94 -5.03
N PRO A 303 -1.39 24.26 -4.88
CA PRO A 303 -0.53 25.10 -4.04
C PRO A 303 -0.40 24.61 -2.59
N ALA A 304 -1.48 24.12 -1.99
CA ALA A 304 -1.48 23.60 -0.62
C ALA A 304 -0.67 22.29 -0.49
N MET A 305 -0.72 21.39 -1.47
CA MET A 305 0.16 20.22 -1.53
C MET A 305 1.63 20.64 -1.67
N SER A 306 1.93 21.62 -2.54
CA SER A 306 3.28 22.12 -2.73
C SER A 306 3.88 22.74 -1.46
N GLU A 307 3.11 23.56 -0.73
CA GLU A 307 3.54 24.10 0.57
C GLU A 307 3.79 22.99 1.60
N ARG A 308 2.90 21.99 1.69
CA ARG A 308 3.05 20.83 2.58
C ARG A 308 4.34 20.05 2.32
N TYR A 309 4.64 19.72 1.06
CA TYR A 309 5.88 19.01 0.72
C TYR A 309 7.14 19.82 1.08
N LYS A 310 7.13 21.14 0.86
CA LYS A 310 8.25 22.03 1.24
C LYS A 310 8.46 22.12 2.75
N GLU A 311 7.38 22.11 3.54
CA GLU A 311 7.44 22.01 5.00
C GLU A 311 8.11 20.70 5.43
N ILE A 312 7.74 19.56 4.85
CA ILE A 312 8.35 18.26 5.15
C ILE A 312 9.84 18.24 4.81
N TYR A 313 10.25 18.74 3.65
CA TYR A 313 11.67 18.76 3.28
C TYR A 313 12.48 19.66 4.24
N THR A 314 11.90 20.79 4.67
CA THR A 314 12.50 21.67 5.67
C THR A 314 12.70 20.95 7.01
N LEU A 315 11.68 20.22 7.49
CA LEU A 315 11.75 19.44 8.74
C LEU A 315 12.62 18.17 8.62
N THR A 316 12.77 17.63 7.41
CA THR A 316 13.60 16.44 7.15
C THR A 316 15.09 16.73 7.33
N LYS A 317 15.54 17.94 6.98
CA LYS A 317 16.96 18.33 7.07
C LYS A 317 17.63 18.02 8.43
N PRO A 318 17.18 18.59 9.57
CA PRO A 318 17.83 18.33 10.86
C PRO A 318 17.74 16.86 11.29
N VAL A 319 16.69 16.14 10.88
CA VAL A 319 16.52 14.72 11.18
C VAL A 319 17.53 13.88 10.40
N ALA A 320 17.70 14.14 9.11
CA ALA A 320 18.71 13.48 8.27
C ALA A 320 20.13 13.73 8.80
N GLU A 321 20.45 14.98 9.17
CA GLU A 321 21.73 15.33 9.80
C GLU A 321 21.96 14.55 11.11
N GLN A 322 20.96 14.48 12.00
CA GLN A 322 21.05 13.68 13.24
C GLN A 322 21.28 12.18 12.98
N ILE A 323 20.62 11.60 11.97
CA ILE A 323 20.80 10.20 11.58
C ILE A 323 22.23 9.96 11.10
N ILE A 324 22.75 10.82 10.21
CA ILE A 324 24.11 10.73 9.66
C ILE A 324 25.16 10.87 10.76
N GLN A 325 24.98 11.81 11.69
CA GLN A 325 25.94 12.04 12.78
C GLN A 325 26.00 10.88 13.80
N ARG A 326 24.88 10.15 13.98
CA ARG A 326 24.78 9.00 14.89
C ARG A 326 25.46 7.73 14.36
N ASP A 327 25.73 7.63 13.04
CA ASP A 327 26.52 6.55 12.47
C ASP A 327 27.90 6.51 13.16
N LYS A 328 28.29 5.36 13.72
CA LYS A 328 29.57 5.18 14.44
C LYS A 328 30.66 4.55 13.57
N GLU A 329 30.30 4.05 12.39
CA GLU A 329 31.17 3.34 11.46
C GLU A 329 31.67 4.26 10.34
N ALA A 330 30.90 5.30 10.00
CA ALA A 330 31.32 6.38 9.13
C ALA A 330 32.36 7.32 9.78
N SER A 331 33.41 7.69 9.04
CA SER A 331 34.35 8.75 9.43
C SER A 331 33.72 10.14 9.28
N ASP A 332 34.36 11.16 9.86
CA ASP A 332 33.85 12.54 9.82
C ASP A 332 33.80 13.10 8.38
N GLU A 333 34.72 12.68 7.49
CA GLU A 333 34.69 13.05 6.07
C GLU A 333 33.49 12.42 5.35
N VAL A 334 33.19 11.14 5.63
CA VAL A 334 32.03 10.44 5.06
C VAL A 334 30.73 11.05 5.58
N LYS A 335 30.68 11.43 6.87
CA LYS A 335 29.54 12.16 7.45
C LYS A 335 29.34 13.52 6.80
N ALA A 336 30.41 14.30 6.61
CA ALA A 336 30.34 15.59 5.94
C ALA A 336 29.82 15.45 4.51
N ALA A 337 30.34 14.49 3.73
CA ALA A 337 29.85 14.20 2.39
C ALA A 337 28.39 13.74 2.37
N ARG A 338 27.96 12.90 3.32
CA ARG A 338 26.56 12.46 3.45
C ARG A 338 25.63 13.63 3.81
N VAL A 339 26.06 14.57 4.65
CA VAL A 339 25.31 15.80 4.95
C VAL A 339 25.21 16.72 3.73
N GLU A 340 26.31 16.91 2.99
CA GLU A 340 26.33 17.67 1.73
C GLU A 340 25.35 17.05 0.70
N PHE A 341 25.46 15.75 0.45
CA PHE A 341 24.59 15.00 -0.45
C PHE A 341 23.11 15.06 -0.02
N SER A 342 22.81 14.88 1.27
CA SER A 342 21.43 14.99 1.79
C SER A 342 20.85 16.39 1.61
N ASN A 343 21.67 17.44 1.76
CA ASN A 343 21.24 18.81 1.51
C ASN A 343 20.97 19.07 0.03
N LEU A 344 21.78 18.51 -0.88
CA LEU A 344 21.55 18.57 -2.32
C LEU A 344 20.26 17.83 -2.72
N LEU A 345 20.01 16.62 -2.19
CA LEU A 345 18.75 15.90 -2.42
C LEU A 345 17.52 16.69 -1.96
N LEU A 346 17.56 17.28 -0.75
CA LEU A 346 16.47 18.12 -0.24
C LEU A 346 16.26 19.38 -1.10
N LYS A 347 17.34 19.97 -1.64
CA LYS A 347 17.27 21.07 -2.60
C LYS A 347 16.57 20.64 -3.90
N ILE A 348 16.98 19.52 -4.50
CA ILE A 348 16.36 18.98 -5.73
C ILE A 348 14.86 18.73 -5.52
N MET A 349 14.46 18.09 -4.42
CA MET A 349 13.05 17.83 -4.13
C MET A 349 12.27 19.13 -3.90
N THR A 350 12.86 20.13 -3.24
CA THR A 350 12.24 21.44 -3.01
C THR A 350 12.06 22.22 -4.31
N GLU A 351 13.08 22.25 -5.17
CA GLU A 351 13.04 22.89 -6.49
C GLU A 351 12.03 22.17 -7.41
N SER A 352 11.91 20.83 -7.30
CA SER A 352 11.01 20.03 -8.14
C SER A 352 9.53 20.20 -7.79
N VAL A 353 9.20 20.56 -6.54
CA VAL A 353 7.81 20.88 -6.17
C VAL A 353 7.27 22.11 -6.95
N ASP A 354 8.14 23.04 -7.34
CA ASP A 354 7.75 24.20 -8.15
C ASP A 354 7.44 23.86 -9.62
N VAL A 355 7.68 22.62 -10.05
CA VAL A 355 7.19 22.12 -11.35
C VAL A 355 5.66 21.88 -11.30
N GLY A 356 5.06 21.75 -10.11
CA GLY A 356 3.61 21.67 -9.92
C GLY A 356 2.96 20.37 -10.40
N VAL A 357 3.76 19.30 -10.58
CA VAL A 357 3.31 17.98 -11.03
C VAL A 357 4.24 16.91 -10.45
N VAL A 358 3.67 15.75 -10.11
CA VAL A 358 4.42 14.50 -9.96
C VAL A 358 4.20 13.72 -11.25
N ASP A 359 5.27 13.55 -12.02
CA ASP A 359 5.25 12.99 -13.36
C ASP A 359 6.50 12.11 -13.50
N LEU A 360 6.30 10.80 -13.60
CA LEU A 360 7.39 9.82 -13.73
C LEU A 360 6.95 8.56 -14.45
N PHE A 361 7.95 7.86 -14.99
CA PHE A 361 7.82 6.47 -15.39
C PHE A 361 8.99 5.63 -14.88
N ALA A 362 8.77 4.33 -14.76
CA ALA A 362 9.84 3.34 -14.69
C ALA A 362 9.43 2.12 -15.50
N ASP A 363 10.38 1.51 -16.20
CA ASP A 363 10.24 0.23 -16.88
C ASP A 363 11.40 -0.67 -16.48
N LEU A 364 11.08 -1.92 -16.14
CA LEU A 364 12.02 -3.01 -15.93
C LEU A 364 11.70 -4.08 -16.96
N ALA A 365 12.55 -4.23 -17.98
CA ALA A 365 12.26 -5.09 -19.13
C ALA A 365 13.44 -6.03 -19.46
N PRO A 366 13.17 -7.19 -20.08
CA PRO A 366 14.22 -8.07 -20.57
C PRO A 366 15.16 -7.39 -21.59
N SER A 367 16.43 -7.76 -21.55
CA SER A 367 17.49 -7.39 -22.49
C SER A 367 18.37 -8.61 -22.71
N GLY A 368 18.08 -9.36 -23.79
CA GLY A 368 18.66 -10.69 -23.98
C GLY A 368 18.28 -11.63 -22.83
N ASP A 369 19.29 -12.27 -22.24
CA ASP A 369 19.15 -13.15 -21.07
C ASP A 369 19.13 -12.40 -19.73
N ALA A 370 19.30 -11.07 -19.75
CA ALA A 370 19.32 -10.19 -18.58
C ALA A 370 18.14 -9.20 -18.62
N HIS A 371 18.18 -8.17 -17.77
CA HIS A 371 17.19 -7.10 -17.72
C HIS A 371 17.85 -5.73 -17.80
N ASN A 372 17.06 -4.74 -18.19
CA ASN A 372 17.35 -3.32 -18.01
C ASN A 372 16.31 -2.67 -17.09
N LEU A 373 16.76 -1.67 -16.34
CA LEU A 373 15.92 -0.69 -15.68
C LEU A 373 16.06 0.64 -16.42
N LEU A 374 14.95 1.30 -16.68
CA LEU A 374 14.88 2.69 -17.12
C LEU A 374 13.86 3.44 -16.27
N LEU A 375 14.22 4.63 -15.81
CA LEU A 375 13.35 5.50 -15.03
C LEU A 375 13.54 6.94 -15.49
N GLY A 376 12.45 7.68 -15.59
CA GLY A 376 12.44 9.13 -15.82
C GLY A 376 11.52 9.81 -14.81
N VAL A 377 11.99 10.91 -14.23
CA VAL A 377 11.24 11.75 -13.30
C VAL A 377 11.31 13.19 -13.79
N ARG A 378 10.17 13.83 -13.94
CA ARG A 378 10.10 15.24 -14.29
C ARG A 378 10.47 16.06 -13.06
N CYS A 379 11.44 16.95 -13.21
CA CYS A 379 12.04 17.65 -12.10
C CYS A 379 12.72 18.93 -12.57
N SER A 380 13.18 19.73 -11.61
CA SER A 380 14.06 20.87 -11.87
C SER A 380 15.36 20.69 -11.06
N GLY A 381 16.25 21.69 -11.10
CA GLY A 381 17.49 21.65 -10.31
C GLY A 381 18.61 20.81 -10.91
N GLN A 382 18.76 20.81 -12.24
CA GLN A 382 19.82 20.08 -12.96
C GLN A 382 21.24 20.27 -12.37
N ASP A 383 21.56 21.48 -11.89
CA ASP A 383 22.86 21.79 -11.27
C ASP A 383 23.00 21.09 -9.91
N SER A 384 21.92 21.10 -9.11
CA SER A 384 21.83 20.40 -7.83
C SER A 384 21.99 18.88 -8.01
N ILE A 385 21.37 18.31 -9.04
CA ILE A 385 21.48 16.89 -9.41
C ILE A 385 22.91 16.55 -9.81
N THR A 386 23.49 17.35 -10.72
CA THR A 386 24.87 17.15 -11.21
C THR A 386 25.88 17.21 -10.07
N GLU A 387 25.71 18.13 -9.12
CA GLU A 387 26.58 18.20 -7.93
C GLU A 387 26.36 17.04 -6.97
N ALA A 388 25.11 16.60 -6.76
CA ALA A 388 24.81 15.43 -5.93
C ALA A 388 25.53 14.17 -6.46
N LEU A 389 25.54 13.96 -7.77
CA LEU A 389 26.25 12.84 -8.41
C LEU A 389 27.78 12.91 -8.21
N LYS A 390 28.39 14.10 -8.20
CA LYS A 390 29.83 14.28 -7.89
C LYS A 390 30.16 14.04 -6.42
N VAL A 391 29.25 14.36 -5.51
CA VAL A 391 29.42 14.15 -4.07
C VAL A 391 29.21 12.68 -3.70
N PHE A 392 28.33 11.96 -4.41
CA PHE A 392 27.93 10.59 -4.07
C PHE A 392 29.11 9.60 -3.84
N PRO A 393 30.17 9.55 -4.67
CA PRO A 393 31.37 8.71 -4.42
C PRO A 393 32.12 8.98 -3.11
N LYS A 394 31.86 10.10 -2.43
CA LYS A 394 32.42 10.42 -1.12
C LYS A 394 31.55 9.89 0.04
N THR A 395 30.30 9.46 -0.26
CA THR A 395 29.31 9.04 0.74
C THR A 395 29.31 7.53 1.00
N GLU A 396 29.81 6.74 0.06
CA GLU A 396 29.94 5.29 0.12
C GLU A 396 31.26 4.84 -0.54
N LYS A 397 31.82 3.71 -0.12
CA LYS A 397 33.08 3.17 -0.66
C LYS A 397 32.87 2.42 -1.98
N ASP A 398 33.95 2.26 -2.73
CA ASP A 398 33.99 1.46 -3.96
C ASP A 398 33.03 1.94 -5.08
N VAL A 399 32.61 3.20 -5.05
CA VAL A 399 31.83 3.86 -6.12
C VAL A 399 32.71 4.82 -6.91
N GLU A 400 32.71 4.71 -8.23
CA GLU A 400 33.34 5.67 -9.15
C GLU A 400 32.27 6.51 -9.87
N PHE A 401 32.55 7.80 -10.10
CA PHE A 401 31.73 8.69 -10.93
C PHE A 401 32.50 9.13 -12.17
N THR A 402 31.86 9.09 -13.32
CA THR A 402 32.36 9.65 -14.58
C THR A 402 31.30 10.60 -15.15
N ALA A 403 31.65 11.88 -15.28
CA ALA A 403 30.76 12.87 -15.88
C ALA A 403 30.76 12.77 -17.41
N ASP A 404 29.66 13.22 -18.03
CA ASP A 404 29.56 13.53 -19.46
C ASP A 404 30.04 12.38 -20.38
N VAL A 405 29.64 11.14 -20.05
CA VAL A 405 29.96 9.94 -20.85
C VAL A 405 29.17 9.89 -22.18
N ALA A 406 28.06 10.62 -22.26
CA ALA A 406 27.32 10.88 -23.48
C ALA A 406 26.45 12.15 -23.34
N GLU A 407 25.88 12.63 -24.44
CA GLU A 407 24.90 13.72 -24.48
C GLU A 407 23.85 13.42 -25.57
N VAL A 408 22.58 13.73 -25.31
CA VAL A 408 21.46 13.58 -26.26
C VAL A 408 20.46 14.72 -26.05
N GLU A 409 20.15 15.48 -27.10
CA GLU A 409 19.12 16.54 -27.09
C GLU A 409 19.24 17.55 -25.91
N GLY A 410 20.48 17.88 -25.53
CA GLY A 410 20.82 18.76 -24.41
C GLY A 410 20.76 18.12 -23.01
N VAL A 411 20.50 16.82 -22.92
CA VAL A 411 20.58 16.03 -21.69
C VAL A 411 21.96 15.39 -21.59
N LYS A 412 22.70 15.70 -20.52
CA LYS A 412 24.01 15.10 -20.24
C LYS A 412 23.83 13.76 -19.55
N ILE A 413 24.58 12.75 -19.96
CA ILE A 413 24.57 11.44 -19.35
C ILE A 413 25.87 11.24 -18.58
N HIS A 414 25.75 10.98 -17.28
CA HIS A 414 26.85 10.62 -16.39
C HIS A 414 26.77 9.13 -16.04
N GLN A 415 27.83 8.58 -15.45
CA GLN A 415 27.91 7.18 -15.03
C GLN A 415 28.36 7.09 -13.56
N LEU A 416 27.66 6.28 -12.75
CA LEU A 416 28.21 5.70 -11.53
C LEU A 416 28.55 4.23 -11.78
N LYS A 417 29.67 3.78 -11.20
CA LYS A 417 30.11 2.39 -11.27
C LYS A 417 30.47 1.87 -9.88
N LEU A 418 29.82 0.78 -9.49
CA LEU A 418 30.19 -0.04 -8.34
C LEU A 418 31.40 -0.89 -8.73
N THR A 419 32.55 -0.59 -8.14
CA THR A 419 33.84 -1.24 -8.46
C THR A 419 34.04 -2.57 -7.72
N LYS A 420 33.30 -2.80 -6.61
CA LYS A 420 33.30 -4.04 -5.83
C LYS A 420 31.88 -4.36 -5.33
N ASN A 421 31.73 -5.55 -4.76
CA ASN A 421 30.55 -5.96 -3.96
C ASN A 421 29.19 -5.88 -4.68
N VAL A 422 29.17 -5.97 -6.02
CA VAL A 422 27.93 -6.20 -6.78
C VAL A 422 27.47 -7.63 -6.48
N GLY A 423 26.31 -7.76 -5.83
CA GLY A 423 25.70 -9.03 -5.42
C GLY A 423 25.46 -9.98 -6.59
N ALA A 424 25.35 -11.28 -6.31
CA ALA A 424 25.22 -12.31 -7.34
C ALA A 424 23.87 -12.20 -8.06
N SER A 425 22.78 -12.01 -7.32
CA SER A 425 21.42 -11.81 -7.82
C SER A 425 21.30 -10.59 -8.71
N LEU A 426 22.05 -9.51 -8.41
CA LEU A 426 22.08 -8.34 -9.29
C LEU A 426 22.80 -8.65 -10.61
N LYS A 427 23.88 -9.44 -10.60
CA LYS A 427 24.58 -9.89 -11.82
C LYS A 427 23.78 -10.89 -12.64
N GLU A 428 23.07 -11.80 -11.98
CA GLU A 428 22.16 -12.74 -12.62
C GLU A 428 21.01 -11.99 -13.30
N PHE A 429 20.42 -11.01 -12.61
CA PHE A 429 19.27 -10.28 -13.12
C PHE A 429 19.61 -9.20 -14.16
N TYR A 430 20.66 -8.41 -13.95
CA TYR A 430 21.06 -7.28 -14.79
C TYR A 430 22.29 -7.55 -15.69
N GLY A 431 22.85 -8.76 -15.66
CA GLY A 431 24.01 -9.14 -16.47
C GLY A 431 25.34 -8.56 -15.99
N GLU A 432 26.36 -8.57 -16.86
CA GLU A 432 27.72 -8.09 -16.54
C GLU A 432 27.75 -6.59 -16.16
N THR A 433 26.79 -5.81 -16.64
CA THR A 433 26.65 -4.37 -16.38
C THR A 433 25.92 -4.04 -15.08
N ALA A 434 25.52 -5.02 -14.26
CA ALA A 434 24.80 -4.84 -12.99
C ALA A 434 25.44 -3.85 -11.99
N GLY A 435 26.74 -3.59 -12.10
CA GLY A 435 27.45 -2.58 -11.32
C GLY A 435 27.43 -1.16 -11.91
N THR A 436 26.78 -0.93 -13.05
CA THR A 436 26.84 0.33 -13.80
C THR A 436 25.47 0.98 -13.87
N ILE A 437 25.42 2.27 -13.51
CA ILE A 437 24.19 3.07 -13.51
C ILE A 437 24.46 4.37 -14.27
N TYR A 438 23.65 4.65 -15.27
CA TYR A 438 23.68 5.88 -16.06
C TYR A 438 22.64 6.87 -15.56
N PHE A 439 23.01 8.15 -15.55
CA PHE A 439 22.19 9.24 -15.07
C PHE A 439 22.06 10.31 -16.15
N GLY A 440 20.87 10.44 -16.74
CA GLY A 440 20.54 11.56 -17.63
C GLY A 440 20.12 12.76 -16.80
N VAL A 441 20.75 13.91 -17.01
CA VAL A 441 20.46 15.16 -16.31
C VAL A 441 20.17 16.24 -17.36
N GLY A 442 18.93 16.74 -17.33
CA GLY A 442 18.46 17.79 -18.22
C GLY A 442 17.61 18.83 -17.47
N PRO A 443 17.16 19.90 -18.17
CA PRO A 443 16.51 21.04 -17.54
C PRO A 443 15.10 20.75 -17.00
N GLU A 444 14.43 19.72 -17.52
CA GLU A 444 13.02 19.39 -17.21
C GLU A 444 12.85 17.97 -16.64
N ALA A 445 13.89 17.14 -16.69
CA ALA A 445 13.80 15.74 -16.28
C ALA A 445 15.16 15.15 -15.88
N PHE A 446 15.08 14.22 -14.93
CA PHE A 446 16.15 13.35 -14.46
C PHE A 446 15.85 11.92 -14.88
N TRP A 447 16.89 11.20 -15.28
CA TRP A 447 16.77 9.85 -15.83
C TRP A 447 17.78 8.92 -15.15
N VAL A 448 17.39 7.68 -14.94
CA VAL A 448 18.26 6.61 -14.42
C VAL A 448 18.12 5.40 -15.34
N ALA A 449 19.24 4.79 -15.72
CA ALA A 449 19.23 3.52 -16.43
C ALA A 449 20.31 2.57 -15.91
N SER A 450 20.01 1.28 -15.82
CA SER A 450 20.96 0.25 -15.36
C SER A 450 20.67 -1.10 -16.02
N GLY A 451 21.66 -2.01 -15.99
CA GLY A 451 21.58 -3.32 -16.61
C GLY A 451 22.01 -3.37 -18.07
N ASP A 452 21.64 -4.43 -18.78
CA ASP A 452 22.15 -4.68 -20.11
C ASP A 452 21.58 -3.68 -21.15
N ASN A 453 22.42 -3.29 -22.11
CA ASN A 453 22.16 -2.27 -23.14
C ASN A 453 21.60 -0.91 -22.64
N SER A 454 21.67 -0.63 -21.33
CA SER A 454 20.86 0.43 -20.70
C SER A 454 21.21 1.84 -21.16
N LEU A 455 22.47 2.09 -21.58
CA LEU A 455 22.90 3.39 -22.11
C LEU A 455 22.23 3.73 -23.44
N GLU A 456 22.14 2.79 -24.38
CA GLU A 456 21.52 3.04 -25.68
C GLU A 456 19.99 3.15 -25.54
N HIS A 457 19.37 2.36 -24.65
CA HIS A 457 17.95 2.51 -24.30
C HIS A 457 17.65 3.87 -23.66
N LEU A 458 18.53 4.36 -22.76
CA LEU A 458 18.43 5.70 -22.18
C LEU A 458 18.52 6.80 -23.25
N LYS A 459 19.54 6.74 -24.12
CA LYS A 459 19.71 7.70 -25.24
C LYS A 459 18.48 7.73 -26.15
N ALA A 460 18.01 6.56 -26.58
CA ALA A 460 16.84 6.45 -27.47
C ALA A 460 15.57 7.02 -26.84
N THR A 461 15.36 6.78 -25.53
CA THR A 461 14.17 7.26 -24.82
C THR A 461 14.23 8.76 -24.58
N ILE A 462 15.39 9.31 -24.21
CA ILE A 462 15.61 10.76 -24.13
C ILE A 462 15.30 11.41 -25.47
N ALA A 463 15.90 10.92 -26.57
CA ALA A 463 15.65 11.46 -27.91
C ALA A 463 14.16 11.44 -28.27
N LYS A 464 13.48 10.31 -28.02
CA LYS A 464 12.04 10.15 -28.27
C LYS A 464 11.20 11.18 -27.52
N VAL A 465 11.46 11.38 -26.22
CA VAL A 465 10.70 12.34 -25.40
C VAL A 465 11.03 13.80 -25.74
N ARG A 466 12.29 14.11 -26.07
CA ARG A 466 12.72 15.47 -26.43
C ARG A 466 12.25 15.92 -27.82
N THR A 467 11.97 14.99 -28.73
CA THR A 467 11.56 15.28 -30.12
C THR A 467 10.08 15.01 -30.43
N ALA A 468 9.35 14.34 -29.53
CA ALA A 468 7.92 14.09 -29.73
C ALA A 468 7.08 15.37 -29.63
N GLU A 469 6.05 15.46 -30.46
CA GLU A 469 4.96 16.42 -30.25
C GLU A 469 4.19 16.06 -28.97
N LYS A 470 3.62 17.07 -28.30
CA LYS A 470 2.77 16.83 -27.12
C LYS A 470 1.48 16.13 -27.55
N GLY A 471 1.30 14.89 -27.10
CA GLY A 471 0.08 14.12 -27.31
C GLY A 471 -1.10 14.60 -26.47
N GLU A 472 -2.21 13.89 -26.56
CA GLU A 472 -3.36 14.06 -25.66
C GLU A 472 -3.10 13.38 -24.30
N SER A 473 -3.82 13.80 -23.25
CA SER A 473 -3.78 13.09 -21.97
C SER A 473 -4.60 11.80 -22.05
N ASP A 474 -4.08 10.72 -21.48
CA ASP A 474 -4.77 9.43 -21.36
C ASP A 474 -5.74 9.39 -20.17
N ASN A 475 -5.77 10.43 -19.33
CA ASN A 475 -6.50 10.53 -18.06
C ASN A 475 -6.05 9.49 -17.00
N VAL A 476 -4.90 8.85 -17.16
CA VAL A 476 -4.40 7.82 -16.24
C VAL A 476 -3.53 8.47 -15.16
N LEU A 477 -4.03 8.50 -13.92
CA LEU A 477 -3.26 9.01 -12.77
C LEU A 477 -2.07 8.10 -12.45
N ALA A 478 -2.27 6.78 -12.48
CA ALA A 478 -1.23 5.79 -12.30
C ALA A 478 -1.55 4.51 -13.07
N SER A 479 -0.52 3.88 -13.62
CA SER A 479 -0.56 2.52 -14.14
C SER A 479 0.61 1.73 -13.56
N VAL A 480 0.35 0.51 -13.13
CA VAL A 480 1.34 -0.39 -12.54
C VAL A 480 1.17 -1.78 -13.15
N HIS A 481 2.19 -2.25 -13.86
CA HIS A 481 2.29 -3.65 -14.28
C HIS A 481 3.42 -4.33 -13.48
N VAL A 482 3.19 -5.54 -12.99
CA VAL A 482 4.21 -6.33 -12.29
C VAL A 482 4.04 -7.81 -12.61
N GLN A 483 5.08 -8.42 -13.14
CA GLN A 483 5.28 -9.86 -13.11
C GLN A 483 5.83 -10.22 -11.73
N ALA A 484 5.01 -10.88 -10.90
CA ALA A 484 5.36 -11.14 -9.51
C ALA A 484 6.59 -12.04 -9.35
N LEU A 485 6.68 -13.13 -10.13
CA LEU A 485 7.70 -14.16 -9.94
C LEU A 485 9.15 -13.66 -10.12
N PRO A 486 9.53 -12.95 -11.22
CA PRO A 486 10.91 -12.48 -11.38
C PRO A 486 11.30 -11.45 -10.30
N LEU A 487 10.38 -10.55 -9.91
CA LEU A 487 10.64 -9.61 -8.82
C LEU A 487 10.79 -10.29 -7.46
N VAL A 488 9.97 -11.29 -7.16
CA VAL A 488 10.03 -12.04 -5.89
C VAL A 488 11.35 -12.79 -5.78
N LYS A 489 11.82 -13.44 -6.87
CA LYS A 489 13.14 -14.10 -6.91
C LYS A 489 14.30 -13.11 -6.73
N LEU A 490 14.28 -11.98 -7.44
CA LEU A 490 15.28 -10.91 -7.27
C LEU A 490 15.32 -10.38 -5.83
N LEU A 491 14.15 -10.09 -5.24
CA LEU A 491 14.05 -9.54 -3.89
C LEU A 491 14.47 -10.53 -2.79
N ASP A 492 14.36 -11.83 -3.03
CA ASP A 492 14.82 -12.83 -2.09
C ASP A 492 16.33 -13.09 -2.19
N GLY A 493 16.86 -13.26 -3.39
CA GLY A 493 18.30 -13.39 -3.59
C GLY A 493 19.06 -12.18 -3.00
N MET A 494 18.54 -10.97 -3.20
CA MET A 494 19.04 -9.75 -2.54
C MET A 494 18.94 -9.76 -1.01
N ALA A 495 18.04 -10.54 -0.41
CA ALA A 495 17.82 -10.63 1.03
C ALA A 495 18.51 -11.83 1.69
N THR A 496 18.88 -12.86 0.93
CA THR A 496 19.54 -14.09 1.42
C THR A 496 21.05 -14.12 1.21
N GLU A 497 21.59 -13.31 0.31
CA GLU A 497 23.04 -13.21 0.09
C GLU A 497 23.81 -12.67 1.32
N GLU A 498 25.01 -13.21 1.58
CA GLU A 498 25.95 -12.58 2.51
C GLU A 498 26.39 -11.21 1.97
N GLY A 499 26.02 -10.14 2.69
CA GLY A 499 26.20 -8.77 2.21
C GLY A 499 25.06 -8.26 1.31
N GLY A 500 23.98 -9.03 1.16
CA GLY A 500 22.75 -8.62 0.52
C GLY A 500 22.08 -7.42 1.20
N LEU A 501 21.28 -6.69 0.44
CA LEU A 501 20.52 -5.53 0.92
C LEU A 501 19.27 -5.98 1.71
N ASP A 502 19.43 -6.51 2.93
CA ASP A 502 18.35 -6.43 3.92
C ASP A 502 18.18 -4.97 4.32
N LEU A 503 17.40 -4.25 3.51
CA LEU A 503 17.06 -2.84 3.69
C LEU A 503 16.46 -2.58 5.09
N LEU A 504 15.79 -3.55 5.72
CA LEU A 504 15.23 -3.40 7.05
C LEU A 504 16.27 -3.60 8.15
N GLU A 505 17.25 -4.48 7.97
CA GLU A 505 18.40 -4.57 8.87
C GLU A 505 19.31 -3.35 8.73
N GLU A 506 19.57 -2.91 7.50
CA GLU A 506 20.39 -1.72 7.22
C GLU A 506 19.73 -0.44 7.72
N MET A 507 18.40 -0.30 7.56
CA MET A 507 17.64 0.77 8.21
C MET A 507 17.66 0.65 9.74
N ARG A 508 17.72 -0.55 10.35
CA ARG A 508 17.92 -0.69 11.81
C ARG A 508 19.34 -0.34 12.24
N LYS A 509 20.38 -0.73 11.50
CA LYS A 509 21.79 -0.38 11.75
C LYS A 509 22.01 1.13 11.69
N ARG A 510 21.46 1.80 10.66
CA ARG A 510 21.41 3.27 10.54
C ARG A 510 20.39 3.92 11.50
N GLY A 511 19.63 3.12 12.27
CA GLY A 511 18.67 3.54 13.30
C GLY A 511 17.46 4.32 12.77
N LEU A 512 17.12 4.15 11.50
CA LEU A 512 15.89 4.61 10.85
C LEU A 512 14.66 3.80 11.29
N LEU A 513 14.87 2.62 11.86
CA LEU A 513 13.85 1.77 12.45
C LEU A 513 14.23 1.43 13.89
N ALA A 514 13.22 1.22 14.74
CA ALA A 514 13.44 0.75 16.11
C ALA A 514 14.17 -0.62 16.10
N PRO A 515 15.07 -0.86 17.07
CA PRO A 515 15.68 -2.18 17.24
C PRO A 515 14.59 -3.24 17.49
N LYS A 516 14.85 -4.49 17.08
CA LYS A 516 13.96 -5.60 17.46
C LYS A 516 13.94 -5.69 18.99
N ALA A 517 12.76 -5.55 19.60
CA ALA A 517 12.61 -5.83 21.02
C ALA A 517 12.87 -7.32 21.27
N GLU A 518 13.82 -7.65 22.15
CA GLU A 518 14.07 -9.02 22.60
C GLU A 518 12.94 -9.48 23.53
N ALA A 519 11.83 -9.92 22.96
CA ALA A 519 10.69 -10.49 23.68
C ALA A 519 11.01 -11.90 24.22
N ALA A 520 11.87 -11.99 25.25
CA ALA A 520 12.32 -13.27 25.80
C ALA A 520 12.81 -13.25 27.27
N LYS A 521 12.27 -12.40 28.17
CA LYS A 521 12.72 -12.39 29.60
C LYS A 521 11.67 -12.33 30.74
N GLU A 522 10.36 -12.20 30.49
CA GLU A 522 9.39 -12.05 31.60
C GLU A 522 8.41 -13.22 31.86
N GLU A 523 8.39 -14.29 31.05
CA GLU A 523 7.54 -15.47 31.31
C GLU A 523 8.21 -16.54 32.20
N LYS A 524 8.54 -16.19 33.45
CA LYS A 524 8.85 -17.18 34.53
C LYS A 524 8.34 -16.76 35.90
N LYS A 525 7.05 -16.45 36.02
CA LYS A 525 6.30 -16.43 37.29
C LYS A 525 4.78 -16.37 37.03
N ASP A 526 4.16 -17.55 36.96
CA ASP A 526 2.89 -17.89 37.63
C ASP A 526 2.27 -19.15 37.01
N ASP A 527 2.69 -20.31 37.51
CA ASP A 527 2.18 -21.60 37.06
C ASP A 527 1.63 -22.39 38.26
N LYS A 528 0.34 -22.14 38.59
CA LYS A 528 -0.45 -22.93 39.55
C LYS A 528 -1.95 -22.60 39.52
N LYS A 529 -2.72 -23.28 38.64
CA LYS A 529 -4.05 -23.90 38.94
C LYS A 529 -4.74 -24.48 37.69
N GLY A 530 -5.31 -25.69 37.84
CA GLY A 530 -6.37 -26.25 36.99
C GLY A 530 -5.90 -27.07 35.79
N GLU A 531 -6.14 -28.39 35.78
CA GLU A 531 -5.77 -29.26 34.65
C GLU A 531 -6.80 -29.25 33.50
N GLU A 532 -8.06 -28.86 33.73
CA GLU A 532 -9.05 -28.74 32.65
C GLU A 532 -8.92 -27.44 31.82
N SER A 533 -8.27 -26.40 32.35
CA SER A 533 -7.95 -25.22 31.53
C SER A 533 -6.71 -25.43 30.65
N LYS A 534 -5.88 -26.43 30.96
CA LYS A 534 -4.62 -26.68 30.25
C LYS A 534 -4.81 -27.13 28.81
N ASP A 535 -5.75 -28.04 28.50
CA ASP A 535 -5.99 -28.46 27.11
C ASP A 535 -6.51 -27.28 26.24
N ARG A 536 -7.48 -26.51 26.73
CA ARG A 536 -7.93 -25.28 26.05
C ARG A 536 -6.84 -24.22 25.90
N THR A 537 -5.99 -24.05 26.93
CA THR A 537 -4.90 -23.06 26.88
C THR A 537 -3.75 -23.52 25.99
N GLN A 538 -3.41 -24.81 25.98
CA GLN A 538 -2.41 -25.40 25.09
C GLN A 538 -2.86 -25.35 23.63
N ARG A 539 -4.12 -25.68 23.31
CA ARG A 539 -4.63 -25.52 21.92
C ARG A 539 -4.65 -24.05 21.49
N ARG A 540 -4.96 -23.12 22.41
CA ARG A 540 -4.91 -21.67 22.14
C ARG A 540 -3.46 -21.19 21.96
N GLN A 541 -2.52 -21.65 22.77
CA GLN A 541 -1.09 -21.35 22.64
C GLN A 541 -0.47 -21.97 21.38
N GLN A 542 -0.83 -23.20 21.01
CA GLN A 542 -0.44 -23.83 19.74
C GLN A 542 -0.98 -23.05 18.54
N ARG A 543 -2.27 -22.65 18.55
CA ARG A 543 -2.83 -21.79 17.49
C ARG A 543 -2.13 -20.44 17.41
N THR A 544 -1.88 -19.76 18.53
CA THR A 544 -1.12 -18.50 18.55
C THR A 544 0.32 -18.69 18.06
N GLN A 545 0.99 -19.79 18.42
CA GLN A 545 2.32 -20.11 17.92
C GLN A 545 2.32 -20.49 16.42
N GLN A 546 1.31 -21.19 15.91
CA GLN A 546 1.16 -21.46 14.48
C GLN A 546 0.98 -20.16 13.68
N LEU A 547 0.13 -19.24 14.18
CA LEU A 547 -0.06 -17.90 13.58
C LEU A 547 1.22 -17.04 13.68
N GLN A 548 1.99 -17.12 14.77
CA GLN A 548 3.26 -16.40 14.92
C GLN A 548 4.41 -17.03 14.11
N ASN A 549 4.36 -18.34 13.85
CA ASN A 549 5.32 -19.07 13.02
C ASN A 549 4.96 -19.06 11.52
N PHE A 550 3.97 -18.26 11.10
CA PHE A 550 3.55 -18.11 9.71
C PHE A 550 4.62 -17.38 8.87
N LYS A 551 5.70 -18.11 8.55
CA LYS A 551 6.84 -17.65 7.76
C LYS A 551 6.51 -17.77 6.27
N TRP A 552 5.73 -16.84 5.75
CA TRP A 552 5.39 -16.78 4.32
C TRP A 552 6.60 -16.64 3.39
N ARG A 553 7.74 -16.13 3.91
CA ARG A 553 8.96 -15.89 3.14
C ARG A 553 9.65 -17.17 2.64
N PRO A 554 10.23 -18.05 3.49
CA PRO A 554 11.01 -19.19 2.98
C PRO A 554 10.19 -20.15 2.11
N ILE A 555 8.88 -20.23 2.35
CA ILE A 555 7.97 -21.14 1.65
C ILE A 555 7.71 -20.66 0.22
N ALA A 556 7.65 -19.36 -0.05
CA ALA A 556 7.34 -18.83 -1.39
C ALA A 556 8.54 -18.81 -2.36
N LEU A 557 9.70 -19.36 -1.96
CA LEU A 557 11.02 -19.00 -2.52
C LEU A 557 11.94 -20.20 -2.78
N GLU A 558 11.44 -21.43 -2.65
CA GLU A 558 12.21 -22.66 -2.93
C GLU A 558 12.16 -23.11 -4.42
N GLU A 559 11.32 -22.51 -5.27
CA GLU A 559 11.18 -22.82 -6.71
C GLU A 559 10.93 -21.59 -7.60
#